data_AF-A0A8H9GTB9-F1
#
_entry.id   AF-A0A8H9GTB9-F1
#
_cell.length_a   1.000
_cell.length_b   1.000
_cell.length_c   1.000
_cell.angle_alpha   90.00
_cell.angle_beta   90.00
_cell.angle_gamma   90.00
#
_symmetry.space_group_name_H-M   'P 1'
#
loop_
_entity.id
_entity.type
_entity.pdbx_description
1 polymer ?
#
loop_
_entity_poly.entity_id
_entity_poly.type
_entity_poly.pdbx_seq_one_letter_code
_entity_poly.pdbx_strand_id
1 'polypeptide(L)'
;MSPPDDLASAVRDEPAQEETERQAQERTKPVGLGPAGWMRWTWRTLTSMRTALILLFLFALGSVPGSIYPQRSVDPGRVAQYFKDNPAQAKWLDRFWLFDVFSSPWFAAIYLLLFISLAGCVFPRALSHIKEIRRRPPAAPRNLLRLPHSETLEGGLTLEQAAAALRRRRFRVVTGDGWVSAEKGYLRETGNLLFHVALLVLLFAVGAGGLFGYRGNVLVVEGDGFSNAVAAYDRFMPGSRVTAESLEPFSFTLKDFQASYVAAGEKQGQPLDYLAKLTVQDSPTAAPREVDLKVNDPLDVNGTLTYLIGHGYAPTFRVTDGKGQVAYDGPVPCLADDQATYTSECVIKVPDAQPTQLGFLARFLPTTVPNGDAWVSIFPGAANPTVQVFPFAGDLGLKSGQPQSVYQLDTSDLKPLGKMSAQPTPLNVGDTKELADGAGKIQFTGVKEWISLQITYDPGREPALLAAAAAVIGLVLSLTIRRRRVWVRVKDGTATVGGLTRSEGGGAAFAEEFAQIVTALRGNASADTPSADTPPGDDPSPDEPPADDRSPGDPPAGDQDGDRGGEPDESGITGHVAPDAPTGNAAPGTRPDEE
;
A
#
# COMPACT_ATOMS: atom_id res chain seq x y z
N MET A 1 87.28 6.98 -25.75
CA MET A 1 87.59 8.01 -26.76
C MET A 1 86.78 9.23 -26.35
N SER A 2 87.45 10.22 -25.73
CA SER A 2 86.92 11.53 -25.26
C SER A 2 86.29 12.34 -26.42
N PRO A 3 85.62 13.52 -26.26
CA PRO A 3 85.78 14.55 -25.20
C PRO A 3 84.44 15.36 -24.92
N PRO A 4 84.43 16.67 -24.53
CA PRO A 4 84.67 17.21 -23.18
C PRO A 4 83.66 18.30 -22.71
N ASP A 5 83.82 18.69 -21.44
CA ASP A 5 83.67 20.00 -20.77
C ASP A 5 82.97 21.19 -21.45
N ASP A 6 82.01 21.80 -20.74
CA ASP A 6 82.13 23.21 -20.29
C ASP A 6 81.07 23.55 -19.23
N LEU A 7 81.52 23.75 -17.98
CA LEU A 7 80.75 24.28 -16.85
C LEU A 7 81.37 25.63 -16.47
N ALA A 8 80.68 26.73 -16.76
CA ALA A 8 80.99 28.03 -16.16
C ALA A 8 79.73 28.88 -15.94
N SER A 9 79.66 29.43 -14.73
CA SER A 9 78.83 30.55 -14.24
C SER A 9 77.41 30.24 -13.74
N ALA A 10 77.34 29.69 -12.53
CA ALA A 10 76.22 29.87 -11.62
C ALA A 10 76.43 31.15 -10.80
N VAL A 11 75.69 32.23 -11.11
CA VAL A 11 75.54 33.39 -10.23
C VAL A 11 74.15 34.03 -10.42
N ARG A 12 73.33 33.91 -9.37
CA ARG A 12 72.21 34.77 -8.90
C ARG A 12 70.87 34.71 -9.64
N ASP A 13 69.91 34.02 -8.99
CA ASP A 13 68.47 34.37 -9.00
C ASP A 13 67.69 33.73 -7.82
N GLU A 14 68.32 33.56 -6.64
CA GLU A 14 67.67 32.91 -5.49
C GLU A 14 66.61 33.72 -4.69
N PRO A 15 66.59 35.07 -4.63
CA PRO A 15 65.60 35.73 -3.75
C PRO A 15 64.19 35.82 -4.33
N ALA A 16 64.01 35.67 -5.65
CA ALA A 16 62.71 35.83 -6.30
C ALA A 16 61.85 34.54 -6.28
N GLN A 17 62.48 33.37 -6.20
CA GLN A 17 61.77 32.09 -6.18
C GLN A 17 61.19 31.76 -4.79
N GLU A 18 61.92 32.04 -3.70
CA GLU A 18 61.40 31.81 -2.34
C GLU A 18 60.20 32.71 -1.99
N GLU A 19 60.18 33.97 -2.46
CA GLU A 19 59.05 34.87 -2.24
C GLU A 19 57.80 34.44 -3.02
N THR A 20 58.00 33.95 -4.25
CA THR A 20 56.93 33.42 -5.10
C THR A 20 56.36 32.11 -4.54
N GLU A 21 57.21 31.23 -4.00
CA GLU A 21 56.80 29.98 -3.35
C GLU A 21 56.12 30.20 -2.00
N ARG A 22 56.58 31.17 -1.19
CA ARG A 22 55.89 31.55 0.05
C ARG A 22 54.52 32.18 -0.21
N GLN A 23 54.40 33.03 -1.24
CA GLN A 23 53.12 33.61 -1.67
C GLN A 23 52.18 32.57 -2.31
N ALA A 24 52.70 31.53 -2.96
CA ALA A 24 51.93 30.41 -3.49
C ALA A 24 51.45 29.46 -2.37
N GLN A 25 52.27 29.24 -1.33
CA GLN A 25 51.89 28.46 -0.14
C GLN A 25 50.87 29.18 0.75
N GLU A 26 50.89 30.51 0.84
CA GLU A 26 49.86 31.26 1.59
C GLU A 26 48.47 31.22 0.92
N ARG A 27 48.39 31.00 -0.40
CA ARG A 27 47.11 30.92 -1.14
C ARG A 27 46.40 29.57 -1.04
N THR A 28 46.98 28.57 -0.38
CA THR A 28 46.44 27.20 -0.30
C THR A 28 46.22 26.71 1.12
N LYS A 29 45.97 27.60 2.08
CA LYS A 29 45.30 27.17 3.31
C LYS A 29 43.83 26.88 2.98
N PRO A 30 43.34 25.63 3.13
CA PRO A 30 41.92 25.38 2.95
C PRO A 30 41.19 26.22 3.98
N VAL A 31 40.51 27.26 3.51
CA VAL A 31 39.63 28.06 4.36
C VAL A 31 38.61 27.08 4.89
N GLY A 32 38.69 26.76 6.19
CA GLY A 32 37.74 25.88 6.85
C GLY A 32 36.33 26.34 6.48
N LEU A 33 35.45 25.38 6.18
CA LEU A 33 34.07 25.72 5.85
C LEU A 33 33.48 26.52 7.03
N GLY A 34 33.21 27.81 6.83
CA GLY A 34 32.44 28.57 7.79
C GLY A 34 31.02 27.97 7.94
N PRO A 35 30.19 28.47 8.87
CA PRO A 35 28.85 27.93 9.11
C PRO A 35 27.99 27.83 7.83
N ALA A 36 28.06 28.83 6.95
CA ALA A 36 27.38 28.83 5.66
C ALA A 36 27.96 27.79 4.67
N GLY A 37 29.28 27.54 4.74
CA GLY A 37 29.94 26.50 3.95
C GLY A 37 29.48 25.10 4.37
N TRP A 38 29.37 24.86 5.67
CA TRP A 38 28.81 23.62 6.23
C TRP A 38 27.36 23.42 5.81
N MET A 39 26.51 24.44 5.95
CA MET A 39 25.10 24.32 5.57
C MET A 39 24.93 23.99 4.08
N ARG A 40 25.69 24.64 3.21
CA ARG A 40 25.67 24.38 1.76
C ARG A 40 26.20 22.98 1.42
N TRP A 41 27.27 22.55 2.08
CA TRP A 41 27.83 21.21 1.91
C TRP A 41 26.80 20.15 2.35
N THR A 42 26.20 20.31 3.53
CA THR A 42 25.17 19.39 4.05
C THR A 42 23.98 19.33 3.12
N TRP A 43 23.45 20.47 2.66
CA TRP A 43 22.36 20.51 1.70
C TRP A 43 22.71 19.76 0.41
N ARG A 44 23.88 20.05 -0.19
CA ARG A 44 24.32 19.36 -1.42
C ARG A 44 24.48 17.85 -1.23
N THR A 45 24.98 17.42 -0.07
CA THR A 45 25.10 16.00 0.28
C THR A 45 23.72 15.37 0.42
N LEU A 46 22.79 15.99 1.15
CA LEU A 46 21.43 15.49 1.35
C LEU A 46 20.63 15.43 0.04
N THR A 47 20.77 16.41 -0.85
CA THR A 47 20.06 16.45 -2.13
C THR A 47 20.75 15.65 -3.25
N SER A 48 21.67 14.74 -2.92
CA SER A 48 22.32 13.89 -3.92
C SER A 48 21.60 12.55 -4.05
N MET A 49 21.52 12.03 -5.28
CA MET A 49 20.88 10.72 -5.55
C MET A 49 21.55 9.58 -4.78
N ARG A 50 22.89 9.64 -4.61
CA ARG A 50 23.64 8.66 -3.82
C ARG A 50 23.16 8.61 -2.38
N THR A 51 22.99 9.77 -1.75
CA THR A 51 22.49 9.85 -0.36
C THR A 51 21.07 9.32 -0.25
N ALA A 52 20.19 9.63 -1.21
CA ALA A 52 18.84 9.08 -1.21
C ALA A 52 18.82 7.55 -1.24
N LEU A 53 19.67 6.91 -2.06
CA LEU A 53 19.79 5.44 -2.11
C LEU A 53 20.35 4.86 -0.81
N ILE A 54 21.34 5.52 -0.19
CA ILE A 54 21.88 5.10 1.12
C ILE A 54 20.80 5.21 2.20
N LEU A 55 20.04 6.31 2.24
CA LEU A 55 18.96 6.50 3.21
C LEU A 55 17.83 5.50 3.02
N LEU A 56 17.50 5.16 1.77
CA LEU A 56 16.55 4.08 1.47
C LEU A 56 17.06 2.73 1.99
N PHE A 57 18.34 2.41 1.79
CA PHE A 57 18.97 1.21 2.34
C PHE A 57 18.96 1.19 3.87
N LEU A 58 19.29 2.32 4.51
CA LEU A 58 19.25 2.45 5.97
C LEU A 58 17.84 2.34 6.53
N PHE A 59 16.83 2.84 5.81
CA PHE A 59 15.43 2.68 6.19
C PHE A 59 15.03 1.19 6.20
N ALA A 60 15.40 0.46 5.15
CA ALA A 60 15.19 -0.99 5.08
C ALA A 60 15.93 -1.73 6.20
N LEU A 61 17.23 -1.44 6.40
CA LEU A 61 18.04 -2.07 7.43
C LEU A 61 17.51 -1.76 8.85
N GLY A 62 17.08 -0.52 9.09
CA GLY A 62 16.50 -0.09 10.35
C GLY A 62 15.17 -0.77 10.68
N SER A 63 14.46 -1.31 9.68
CA SER A 63 13.19 -2.01 9.87
C SER A 63 13.39 -3.47 10.34
N VAL A 64 14.57 -4.05 10.11
CA VAL A 64 14.87 -5.46 10.43
C VAL A 64 14.70 -5.77 11.93
N PRO A 65 15.30 -5.02 12.88
CA PRO A 65 15.14 -5.34 14.30
C PRO A 65 13.68 -5.29 14.77
N GLY A 66 12.86 -4.42 14.16
CA GLY A 66 11.44 -4.29 14.47
C GLY A 66 10.63 -5.56 14.17
N SER A 67 11.13 -6.40 13.25
CA SER A 67 10.54 -7.70 12.93
C SER A 67 11.08 -8.86 13.76
N ILE A 68 12.26 -8.71 14.37
CA ILE A 68 12.94 -9.75 15.13
C ILE A 68 12.53 -9.73 16.61
N TYR A 69 12.44 -8.53 17.20
CA TYR A 69 12.13 -8.36 18.62
C TYR A 69 10.67 -7.98 18.85
N PRO A 70 10.04 -8.43 19.96
CA PRO A 70 8.67 -8.06 20.29
C PRO A 70 8.55 -6.54 20.43
N GLN A 71 7.64 -5.91 19.70
CA GLN A 71 7.43 -4.46 19.81
C GLN A 71 6.39 -4.18 20.91
N ARG A 72 6.64 -3.22 21.82
CA ARG A 72 5.68 -2.86 22.89
C ARG A 72 4.35 -2.40 22.33
N SER A 73 4.42 -1.67 21.22
CA SER A 73 3.25 -1.24 20.47
C SER A 73 2.46 -2.39 19.86
N VAL A 74 3.01 -3.62 19.80
CA VAL A 74 2.42 -4.86 19.25
C VAL A 74 1.98 -5.83 20.34
N ASP A 75 2.81 -6.11 21.33
CA ASP A 75 2.51 -7.03 22.42
C ASP A 75 3.29 -6.64 23.69
N PRO A 76 2.70 -5.82 24.59
CA PRO A 76 3.37 -5.40 25.81
C PRO A 76 3.62 -6.57 26.78
N GLY A 77 2.77 -7.60 26.74
CA GLY A 77 2.91 -8.80 27.56
C GLY A 77 4.15 -9.61 27.21
N ARG A 78 4.40 -9.84 25.91
CA ARG A 78 5.65 -10.48 25.44
C ARG A 78 6.89 -9.68 25.78
N VAL A 79 6.83 -8.35 25.72
CA VAL A 79 7.96 -7.53 26.17
C VAL A 79 8.17 -7.68 27.68
N ALA A 80 7.12 -7.61 28.49
CA ALA A 80 7.22 -7.83 29.93
C ALA A 80 7.77 -9.23 30.28
N GLN A 81 7.35 -10.26 29.55
CA GLN A 81 7.87 -11.61 29.70
C GLN A 81 9.35 -11.69 29.33
N TYR A 82 9.77 -11.05 28.24
CA TYR A 82 11.18 -10.98 27.85
C TYR A 82 12.06 -10.34 28.94
N PHE A 83 11.55 -9.32 29.65
CA PHE A 83 12.24 -8.72 30.79
C PHE A 83 12.37 -9.68 32.00
N LYS A 84 11.45 -10.63 32.16
CA LYS A 84 11.54 -11.68 33.18
C LYS A 84 12.54 -12.76 32.76
N ASP A 85 12.44 -13.23 31.52
CA ASP A 85 13.25 -14.35 31.02
C ASP A 85 14.72 -13.93 30.82
N ASN A 86 14.97 -12.70 30.34
CA ASN A 86 16.30 -12.22 29.94
C ASN A 86 16.59 -10.78 30.44
N PRO A 87 16.65 -10.54 31.77
CA PRO A 87 16.64 -9.19 32.35
C PRO A 87 17.84 -8.32 31.95
N ALA A 88 19.03 -8.89 31.82
CA ALA A 88 20.24 -8.14 31.45
C ALA A 88 20.22 -7.71 29.97
N GLN A 89 19.83 -8.63 29.08
CA GLN A 89 19.73 -8.36 27.64
C GLN A 89 18.60 -7.38 27.34
N ALA A 90 17.44 -7.56 27.97
CA ALA A 90 16.28 -6.69 27.79
C ALA A 90 16.63 -5.21 28.03
N LYS A 91 17.36 -4.91 29.10
CA LYS A 91 17.80 -3.53 29.41
C LYS A 91 18.68 -2.92 28.32
N TRP A 92 19.57 -3.71 27.71
CA TRP A 92 20.42 -3.24 26.62
C TRP A 92 19.64 -3.02 25.33
N LEU A 93 18.80 -3.99 24.93
CA LEU A 93 17.94 -3.86 23.75
C LEU A 93 17.03 -2.64 23.86
N ASP A 94 16.49 -2.41 25.05
CA ASP A 94 15.62 -1.27 25.34
C ASP A 94 16.35 0.08 25.24
N ARG A 95 17.61 0.15 25.67
CA ARG A 95 18.44 1.35 25.54
C ARG A 95 18.63 1.78 24.08
N PHE A 96 18.62 0.82 23.15
CA PHE A 96 18.70 1.04 21.71
C PHE A 96 17.34 1.15 21.01
N TRP A 97 16.23 1.18 21.78
CA TRP A 97 14.86 1.25 21.28
C TRP A 97 14.45 0.04 20.42
N LEU A 98 15.04 -1.14 20.65
CA LEU A 98 14.75 -2.32 19.81
C LEU A 98 13.35 -2.93 20.07
N PHE A 99 12.71 -2.59 21.19
CA PHE A 99 11.30 -2.90 21.45
C PHE A 99 10.34 -1.79 21.00
N ASP A 100 10.86 -0.67 20.47
CA ASP A 100 10.11 0.52 20.03
C ASP A 100 10.73 1.11 18.74
N VAL A 101 11.10 0.25 17.79
CA VAL A 101 11.91 0.63 16.62
C VAL A 101 11.26 1.73 15.80
N PHE A 102 9.96 1.59 15.53
CA PHE A 102 9.20 2.50 14.66
C PHE A 102 8.92 3.87 15.29
N SER A 103 9.01 3.99 16.61
CA SER A 103 8.92 5.25 17.36
C SER A 103 10.28 5.79 17.80
N SER A 104 11.37 5.12 17.43
CA SER A 104 12.71 5.49 17.88
C SER A 104 13.23 6.79 17.23
N PRO A 105 14.02 7.60 17.95
CA PRO A 105 14.60 8.82 17.38
C PRO A 105 15.49 8.58 16.16
N TRP A 106 16.21 7.44 16.13
CA TRP A 106 17.12 7.11 15.03
C TRP A 106 16.34 6.68 13.77
N PHE A 107 15.24 5.94 13.91
CA PHE A 107 14.39 5.57 12.78
C PHE A 107 13.68 6.80 12.21
N ALA A 108 13.16 7.66 13.09
CA ALA A 108 12.57 8.95 12.71
C ALA A 108 13.57 9.86 11.98
N ALA A 109 14.84 9.87 12.40
CA ALA A 109 15.90 10.62 11.73
C ALA A 109 16.15 10.11 10.29
N ILE A 110 16.23 8.79 10.08
CA ILE A 110 16.37 8.20 8.74
C ILE A 110 15.19 8.61 7.86
N TYR A 111 13.97 8.47 8.37
CA TYR A 111 12.75 8.86 7.68
C TYR A 111 12.75 10.34 7.28
N LEU A 112 13.10 11.24 8.21
CA LEU A 112 13.11 12.69 7.96
C LEU A 112 14.21 13.08 6.95
N LEU A 113 15.40 12.47 7.07
CA LEU A 113 16.49 12.69 6.13
C LEU A 113 16.11 12.20 4.73
N LEU A 114 15.43 11.06 4.62
CA LEU A 114 14.92 10.54 3.36
C LEU A 114 13.89 11.50 2.74
N PHE A 115 12.96 12.03 3.54
CA PHE A 115 11.97 13.02 3.09
C PHE A 115 12.65 14.30 2.57
N ILE A 116 13.58 14.86 3.34
CA ILE A 116 14.33 16.07 2.96
C ILE A 116 15.17 15.82 1.70
N SER A 117 15.84 14.67 1.62
CA SER A 117 16.63 14.28 0.45
C SER A 117 15.78 14.19 -0.81
N LEU A 118 14.64 13.51 -0.73
CA LEU A 118 13.70 13.37 -1.84
C LEU A 118 13.15 14.73 -2.26
N ALA A 119 12.66 15.55 -1.32
CA ALA A 119 12.18 16.90 -1.60
C ALA A 119 13.24 17.77 -2.29
N GLY A 120 14.47 17.73 -1.79
CA GLY A 120 15.60 18.46 -2.34
C GLY A 120 16.02 17.99 -3.74
N CYS A 121 15.80 16.72 -4.09
CA CYS A 121 16.00 16.21 -5.45
C CYS A 121 14.84 16.58 -6.40
N VAL A 122 13.60 16.57 -5.90
CA VAL A 122 12.38 16.77 -6.69
C VAL A 122 12.15 18.24 -7.01
N PHE A 123 12.35 19.14 -6.04
CA PHE A 123 12.00 20.55 -6.20
C PHE A 123 12.78 21.26 -7.33
N PRO A 124 14.13 21.18 -7.42
CA PRO A 124 14.87 21.79 -8.53
C PRO A 124 14.49 21.20 -9.89
N ARG A 125 14.22 19.89 -9.92
CA ARG A 125 13.82 19.16 -11.13
C ARG A 125 12.41 19.57 -11.59
N ALA A 126 11.49 19.82 -10.67
CA ALA A 126 10.18 20.35 -10.97
C ALA A 126 10.28 21.73 -11.65
N LEU A 127 11.11 22.61 -11.08
CA LEU A 127 11.34 23.95 -11.64
C LEU A 127 11.99 23.90 -13.03
N SER A 128 12.98 23.03 -13.25
CA SER A 128 13.61 22.88 -14.57
C SER A 128 12.62 22.31 -15.59
N HIS A 129 11.81 21.32 -15.20
CA HIS A 129 10.79 20.71 -16.06
C HIS A 129 9.71 21.71 -16.49
N ILE A 130 9.21 22.54 -15.58
CA ILE A 130 8.25 23.60 -15.90
C ILE A 130 8.81 24.56 -16.95
N LYS A 131 10.12 24.90 -16.85
CA LYS A 131 10.80 25.71 -17.87
C LYS A 131 10.93 24.95 -19.20
N GLU A 132 11.25 23.66 -19.16
CA GLU A 132 11.45 22.85 -20.37
C GLU A 132 10.16 22.55 -21.15
N ILE A 133 9.04 22.33 -20.48
CA ILE A 133 7.72 22.18 -21.14
C ILE A 133 7.42 23.40 -22.04
N ARG A 134 7.84 24.59 -21.60
CA ARG A 134 7.62 25.83 -22.35
C ARG A 134 8.64 26.05 -23.47
N ARG A 135 9.80 25.40 -23.45
CA ARG A 135 10.86 25.59 -24.46
C ARG A 135 10.41 25.09 -25.84
N ARG A 136 10.85 25.82 -26.86
CA ARG A 136 10.66 25.45 -28.27
C ARG A 136 11.66 24.33 -28.64
N PRO A 137 11.30 23.41 -29.56
CA PRO A 137 12.24 22.48 -30.18
C PRO A 137 13.54 23.17 -30.61
N PRO A 138 14.73 22.60 -30.31
CA PRO A 138 16.01 23.20 -30.66
C PRO A 138 16.24 23.17 -32.18
N ALA A 139 17.06 24.10 -32.68
CA ALA A 139 17.42 24.15 -34.10
C ALA A 139 18.03 22.83 -34.61
N ALA A 140 17.82 22.55 -35.90
CA ALA A 140 18.34 21.34 -36.52
C ALA A 140 19.89 21.31 -36.50
N PRO A 141 20.53 20.19 -36.11
CA PRO A 141 21.98 20.01 -36.24
C PRO A 141 22.43 20.25 -37.69
N ARG A 142 23.65 20.75 -37.88
CA ARG A 142 24.20 21.01 -39.23
C ARG A 142 24.28 19.76 -40.11
N ASN A 143 24.55 18.60 -39.50
CA ASN A 143 24.82 17.36 -40.23
C ASN A 143 23.90 16.24 -39.71
N LEU A 144 22.74 16.08 -40.35
CA LEU A 144 21.70 15.13 -39.88
C LEU A 144 22.06 13.67 -40.14
N LEU A 145 22.93 13.39 -41.13
CA LEU A 145 23.40 12.05 -41.47
C LEU A 145 24.26 11.39 -40.37
N ARG A 146 24.69 12.16 -39.36
CA ARG A 146 25.41 11.62 -38.19
C ARG A 146 24.48 11.07 -37.11
N LEU A 147 23.16 11.25 -37.25
CA LEU A 147 22.19 10.74 -36.29
C LEU A 147 21.95 9.24 -36.53
N PRO A 148 21.63 8.47 -35.46
CA PRO A 148 21.39 7.03 -35.57
C PRO A 148 20.34 6.64 -36.59
N HIS A 149 19.34 7.50 -36.80
CA HIS A 149 18.37 7.37 -37.87
C HIS A 149 18.49 8.61 -38.76
N SER A 150 18.80 8.40 -40.04
CA SER A 150 18.86 9.47 -41.02
C SER A 150 18.57 8.95 -42.41
N GLU A 151 18.03 9.81 -43.26
CA GLU A 151 17.71 9.48 -44.64
C GLU A 151 17.75 10.74 -45.51
N THR A 152 18.08 10.56 -46.79
CA THR A 152 18.04 11.63 -47.80
C THR A 152 16.85 11.39 -48.71
N LEU A 153 16.08 12.45 -48.97
CA LEU A 153 14.93 12.47 -49.84
C LEU A 153 15.21 13.37 -51.03
N GLU A 154 15.08 12.81 -52.23
CA GLU A 154 15.06 13.52 -53.49
C GLU A 154 13.61 13.82 -53.89
N GLY A 155 13.37 14.88 -54.66
CA GLY A 155 12.03 15.22 -55.14
C GLY A 155 11.43 16.52 -54.59
N GLY A 156 12.24 17.52 -54.21
CA GLY A 156 11.76 18.89 -54.04
C GLY A 156 10.92 19.17 -52.80
N LEU A 157 10.94 18.32 -51.77
CA LEU A 157 10.21 18.52 -50.52
C LEU A 157 10.49 19.92 -49.94
N THR A 158 9.44 20.73 -49.82
CA THR A 158 9.55 22.07 -49.25
C THR A 158 9.52 22.03 -47.71
N LEU A 159 10.04 23.08 -47.06
CA LEU A 159 10.00 23.22 -45.60
C LEU A 159 8.56 23.26 -45.07
N GLU A 160 7.62 23.84 -45.83
CA GLU A 160 6.21 23.94 -45.45
C GLU A 160 5.53 22.58 -45.49
N GLN A 161 5.75 21.79 -46.55
CA GLN A 161 5.25 20.42 -46.67
C GLN A 161 5.81 19.54 -45.54
N ALA A 162 7.11 19.65 -45.25
CA ALA A 162 7.74 18.92 -44.14
C ALA A 162 7.15 19.31 -42.77
N ALA A 163 6.95 20.61 -42.53
CA ALA A 163 6.34 21.10 -41.30
C ALA A 163 4.87 20.66 -41.15
N ALA A 164 4.07 20.71 -42.23
CA ALA A 164 2.69 20.28 -42.24
C ALA A 164 2.55 18.77 -42.00
N ALA A 165 3.41 17.95 -42.62
CA ALA A 165 3.45 16.50 -42.40
C ALA A 165 3.73 16.14 -40.93
N LEU A 166 4.71 16.82 -40.30
CA LEU A 166 5.06 16.59 -38.90
C LEU A 166 3.96 17.09 -37.94
N ARG A 167 3.30 18.23 -38.24
CA ARG A 167 2.15 18.73 -37.46
C ARG A 167 0.97 17.76 -37.51
N ARG A 168 0.65 17.19 -38.69
CA ARG A 168 -0.42 16.17 -38.84
C ARG A 168 -0.17 14.95 -37.93
N ARG A 169 1.09 14.57 -37.74
CA ARG A 169 1.52 13.50 -36.82
C ARG A 169 1.60 13.94 -35.34
N ARG A 170 1.06 15.11 -35.00
CA ARG A 170 1.00 15.69 -33.64
C ARG A 170 2.38 16.03 -33.05
N PHE A 171 3.36 16.34 -33.89
CA PHE A 171 4.62 16.89 -33.40
C PHE A 171 4.48 18.39 -33.12
N ARG A 172 5.19 18.87 -32.09
CA ARG A 172 5.43 20.29 -31.90
C ARG A 172 6.52 20.71 -32.87
N VAL A 173 6.21 21.61 -33.80
CA VAL A 173 7.08 21.97 -34.92
C VAL A 173 7.58 23.41 -34.80
N VAL A 174 8.87 23.61 -35.05
CA VAL A 174 9.53 24.91 -35.22
C VAL A 174 10.27 24.89 -36.55
N THR A 175 10.10 25.95 -37.33
CA THR A 175 10.81 26.15 -38.59
C THR A 175 11.90 27.20 -38.42
N GLY A 176 12.95 27.12 -39.23
CA GLY A 176 14.01 28.12 -39.34
C GLY A 176 14.63 28.09 -40.74
N ASP A 177 15.71 28.84 -40.93
CA ASP A 177 16.34 28.99 -42.24
C ASP A 177 16.91 27.67 -42.78
N GLY A 178 16.22 27.07 -43.76
CA GLY A 178 16.58 25.78 -44.36
C GLY A 178 16.27 24.54 -43.50
N TRP A 179 15.49 24.65 -42.40
CA TRP A 179 15.21 23.49 -41.54
C TRP A 179 13.86 23.50 -40.79
N VAL A 180 13.42 22.30 -40.42
CA VAL A 180 12.27 22.01 -39.55
C VAL A 180 12.73 21.15 -38.38
N SER A 181 12.37 21.52 -37.15
CA SER A 181 12.54 20.70 -35.96
C SER A 181 11.18 20.32 -35.39
N ALA A 182 11.01 19.04 -35.11
CA ALA A 182 9.79 18.44 -34.60
C ALA A 182 10.08 17.60 -33.37
N GLU A 183 9.30 17.79 -32.30
CA GLU A 183 9.46 17.01 -31.07
C GLU A 183 8.11 16.48 -30.55
N LYS A 184 8.12 15.27 -29.99
CA LYS A 184 6.95 14.59 -29.43
C LYS A 184 7.35 13.77 -28.19
N GLY A 185 6.40 13.58 -27.26
CA GLY A 185 6.59 12.73 -26.07
C GLY A 185 7.05 13.45 -24.79
N TYR A 186 6.73 14.74 -24.62
CA TYR A 186 7.04 15.54 -23.42
C TYR A 186 6.45 14.99 -22.11
N LEU A 187 5.40 14.17 -22.20
CA LEU A 187 4.77 13.55 -21.04
C LEU A 187 5.65 12.50 -20.36
N ARG A 188 6.70 11.96 -21.00
CA ARG A 188 7.64 11.02 -20.36
C ARG A 188 8.29 11.63 -19.11
N GLU A 189 8.88 12.80 -19.27
CA GLU A 189 9.58 13.51 -18.18
C GLU A 189 8.57 14.02 -17.13
N THR A 190 7.36 14.38 -17.58
CA THR A 190 6.23 14.73 -16.69
C THR A 190 5.80 13.55 -15.83
N GLY A 191 5.68 12.35 -16.41
CA GLY A 191 5.34 11.12 -15.70
C GLY A 191 6.39 10.78 -14.66
N ASN A 192 7.68 10.85 -15.01
CA ASN A 192 8.75 10.63 -14.05
C ASN A 192 8.73 11.66 -12.91
N LEU A 193 8.45 12.94 -13.18
CA LEU A 193 8.32 13.95 -12.14
C LEU A 193 7.09 13.69 -11.25
N LEU A 194 5.94 13.38 -11.86
CA LEU A 194 4.70 13.05 -11.16
C LEU A 194 4.92 11.89 -10.19
N PHE A 195 5.62 10.84 -10.63
CA PHE A 195 5.97 9.69 -9.79
C PHE A 195 6.74 10.13 -8.52
N HIS A 196 7.78 10.94 -8.66
CA HIS A 196 8.57 11.36 -7.49
C HIS A 196 7.82 12.33 -6.57
N VAL A 197 7.02 13.24 -7.12
CA VAL A 197 6.16 14.14 -6.34
C VAL A 197 5.12 13.31 -5.58
N ALA A 198 4.52 12.33 -6.24
CA ALA A 198 3.57 11.41 -5.62
C ALA A 198 4.20 10.62 -4.47
N LEU A 199 5.43 10.10 -4.62
CA LEU A 199 6.16 9.46 -3.51
C LEU A 199 6.39 10.42 -2.33
N LEU A 200 6.67 11.69 -2.60
CA LEU A 200 6.85 12.70 -1.55
C LEU A 200 5.53 12.97 -0.80
N VAL A 201 4.43 13.11 -1.54
CA VAL A 201 3.08 13.30 -0.95
C VAL A 201 2.67 12.06 -0.16
N LEU A 202 2.93 10.85 -0.68
CA LEU A 202 2.67 9.59 0.02
C LEU A 202 3.45 9.53 1.33
N LEU A 203 4.75 9.85 1.30
CA LEU A 203 5.58 9.85 2.49
C LEU A 203 5.03 10.85 3.52
N PHE A 204 4.72 12.08 3.09
CA PHE A 204 4.08 13.09 3.95
C PHE A 204 2.76 12.61 4.55
N ALA A 205 1.89 11.99 3.75
CA ALA A 205 0.58 11.50 4.17
C ALA A 205 0.71 10.41 5.25
N VAL A 206 1.60 9.44 5.05
CA VAL A 206 1.90 8.40 6.05
C VAL A 206 2.46 9.01 7.34
N GLY A 207 3.35 10.01 7.23
CA GLY A 207 3.86 10.73 8.39
C GLY A 207 2.76 11.48 9.13
N ALA A 208 1.89 12.20 8.42
CA ALA A 208 0.75 12.91 9.00
C ALA A 208 -0.23 11.95 9.68
N GLY A 209 -0.54 10.81 9.07
CA GLY A 209 -1.36 9.75 9.65
C GLY A 209 -0.74 9.20 10.94
N GLY A 210 0.57 8.95 10.97
CA GLY A 210 1.26 8.51 12.19
C GLY A 210 1.40 9.58 13.29
N LEU A 211 1.32 10.88 12.94
CA LEU A 211 1.36 11.96 13.91
C LEU A 211 -0.01 12.26 14.51
N PHE A 212 -1.04 12.36 13.67
CA PHE A 212 -2.36 12.89 14.02
C PHE A 212 -3.48 11.84 14.00
N GLY A 213 -3.22 10.64 13.45
CA GLY A 213 -4.15 9.52 13.48
C GLY A 213 -4.00 8.66 14.72
N TYR A 214 -4.99 7.79 14.95
CA TYR A 214 -4.96 6.79 16.01
C TYR A 214 -5.61 5.49 15.55
N ARG A 215 -5.21 4.40 16.20
CA ARG A 215 -5.84 3.09 16.05
C ARG A 215 -6.13 2.52 17.43
N GLY A 216 -7.31 1.96 17.63
CA GLY A 216 -7.66 1.24 18.84
C GLY A 216 -8.37 -0.07 18.53
N ASN A 217 -8.17 -1.06 19.38
CA ASN A 217 -8.86 -2.34 19.31
C ASN A 217 -9.72 -2.50 20.56
N VAL A 218 -10.91 -3.06 20.37
CA VAL A 218 -11.83 -3.39 21.46
C VAL A 218 -12.62 -4.65 21.13
N LEU A 219 -12.81 -5.50 22.13
CA LEU A 219 -13.77 -6.60 22.10
C LEU A 219 -15.08 -6.13 22.74
N VAL A 220 -16.20 -6.32 22.05
CA VAL A 220 -17.53 -5.95 22.51
C VAL A 220 -18.42 -7.18 22.51
N VAL A 221 -18.98 -7.52 23.67
CA VAL A 221 -19.94 -8.61 23.82
C VAL A 221 -21.34 -8.11 23.49
N GLU A 222 -22.20 -8.98 22.97
CA GLU A 222 -23.60 -8.64 22.73
C GLU A 222 -24.31 -8.08 23.96
N GLY A 223 -25.01 -6.97 23.76
CA GLY A 223 -25.66 -6.18 24.79
C GLY A 223 -24.79 -5.08 25.40
N ASP A 224 -23.46 -5.13 25.20
CA ASP A 224 -22.54 -4.13 25.74
C ASP A 224 -22.37 -2.93 24.79
N GLY A 225 -21.96 -1.82 25.39
CA GLY A 225 -21.70 -0.56 24.71
C GLY A 225 -20.21 -0.22 24.65
N PHE A 226 -19.85 0.54 23.62
CA PHE A 226 -18.56 1.17 23.47
C PHE A 226 -18.74 2.69 23.34
N SER A 227 -17.82 3.44 23.92
CA SER A 227 -17.68 4.89 23.68
C SER A 227 -16.27 5.16 23.22
N ASN A 228 -16.08 5.99 22.20
CA ASN A 228 -14.77 6.30 21.66
C ASN A 228 -13.95 7.18 22.62
N ALA A 229 -13.42 6.55 23.67
CA ALA A 229 -12.59 7.14 24.70
C ALA A 229 -11.43 6.19 25.00
N VAL A 230 -10.26 6.75 25.36
CA VAL A 230 -9.02 5.98 25.58
C VAL A 230 -9.23 4.81 26.56
N ALA A 231 -10.02 5.01 27.61
CA ALA A 231 -10.29 3.99 28.63
C ALA A 231 -11.20 2.85 28.18
N ALA A 232 -11.92 3.00 27.07
CA ALA A 232 -12.81 1.98 26.53
C ALA A 232 -12.12 1.02 25.55
N TYR A 233 -10.86 1.28 25.20
CA TYR A 233 -10.08 0.41 24.34
C TYR A 233 -9.30 -0.62 25.15
N ASP A 234 -9.36 -1.88 24.73
CA ASP A 234 -8.43 -2.92 25.21
C ASP A 234 -6.99 -2.56 24.86
N ARG A 235 -6.82 -1.88 23.73
CA ARG A 235 -5.54 -1.35 23.29
C ARG A 235 -5.71 -0.09 22.46
N PHE A 236 -4.97 0.94 22.84
CA PHE A 236 -4.96 2.22 22.15
C PHE A 236 -3.55 2.55 21.63
N MET A 237 -3.45 2.90 20.36
CA MET A 237 -2.21 3.25 19.65
C MET A 237 -2.35 4.66 19.07
N PRO A 238 -2.08 5.71 19.87
CA PRO A 238 -2.16 7.09 19.41
C PRO A 238 -0.94 7.49 18.57
N GLY A 239 -1.16 8.37 17.61
CA GLY A 239 -0.09 9.17 17.03
C GLY A 239 0.51 10.13 18.05
N SER A 240 1.76 10.57 17.81
CA SER A 240 2.51 11.40 18.77
C SER A 240 1.88 12.76 19.12
N ARG A 241 0.88 13.23 18.34
CA ARG A 241 0.13 14.47 18.58
C ARG A 241 -1.33 14.23 18.99
N VAL A 242 -1.74 12.98 19.18
CA VAL A 242 -3.10 12.63 19.59
C VAL A 242 -3.20 12.67 21.11
N THR A 243 -4.22 13.37 21.61
CA THR A 243 -4.61 13.38 23.03
C THR A 243 -5.99 12.75 23.20
N ALA A 244 -6.45 12.55 24.43
CA ALA A 244 -7.78 12.00 24.70
C ALA A 244 -8.90 12.87 24.11
N GLU A 245 -8.68 14.18 24.01
CA GLU A 245 -9.62 15.16 23.44
C GLU A 245 -9.62 15.16 21.91
N SER A 246 -8.66 14.47 21.27
CA SER A 246 -8.58 14.36 19.81
C SER A 246 -9.53 13.30 19.24
N LEU A 247 -10.15 12.47 20.08
CA LEU A 247 -11.03 11.38 19.66
C LEU A 247 -12.41 11.92 19.29
N GLU A 248 -12.97 11.41 18.19
CA GLU A 248 -14.34 11.72 17.80
C GLU A 248 -15.34 11.16 18.84
N PRO A 249 -16.22 11.96 19.45
CA PRO A 249 -16.99 11.55 20.62
C PRO A 249 -18.27 10.75 20.27
N PHE A 250 -18.13 9.63 19.58
CA PHE A 250 -19.24 8.73 19.25
C PHE A 250 -19.31 7.51 20.18
N SER A 251 -20.46 6.85 20.20
CA SER A 251 -20.68 5.60 20.93
C SER A 251 -21.54 4.64 20.12
N PHE A 252 -21.50 3.36 20.47
CA PHE A 252 -22.44 2.37 19.93
C PHE A 252 -22.72 1.27 20.94
N THR A 253 -23.83 0.57 20.75
CA THR A 253 -24.17 -0.66 21.49
C THR A 253 -24.31 -1.80 20.50
N LEU A 254 -23.64 -2.92 20.77
CA LEU A 254 -23.85 -4.15 20.00
C LEU A 254 -25.17 -4.77 20.42
N LYS A 255 -26.17 -4.75 19.54
CA LYS A 255 -27.48 -5.34 19.81
C LYS A 255 -27.49 -6.84 19.59
N ASP A 256 -26.86 -7.27 18.52
CA ASP A 256 -26.94 -8.63 17.99
C ASP A 256 -25.77 -8.81 17.02
N PHE A 257 -25.15 -9.98 17.04
CA PHE A 257 -24.18 -10.40 16.04
C PHE A 257 -24.60 -11.75 15.48
N GLN A 258 -24.42 -11.94 14.17
CA GLN A 258 -24.72 -13.22 13.53
C GLN A 258 -23.61 -13.56 12.54
N ALA A 259 -22.92 -14.67 12.82
CA ALA A 259 -22.06 -15.34 11.86
C ALA A 259 -22.82 -16.50 11.18
N SER A 260 -22.98 -16.41 9.85
CA SER A 260 -23.65 -17.43 9.06
C SER A 260 -22.62 -18.32 8.36
N TYR A 261 -22.86 -19.62 8.32
CA TYR A 261 -21.96 -20.60 7.70
C TYR A 261 -22.71 -21.56 6.77
N VAL A 262 -22.00 -22.13 5.80
CA VAL A 262 -22.50 -23.24 4.99
C VAL A 262 -22.76 -24.44 5.90
N ALA A 263 -24.01 -24.88 6.00
CA ALA A 263 -24.41 -25.89 6.99
C ALA A 263 -24.00 -27.34 6.64
N ALA A 264 -23.79 -27.68 5.36
CA ALA A 264 -23.53 -29.05 4.92
C ALA A 264 -22.75 -29.11 3.59
N GLY A 265 -22.24 -30.31 3.27
CA GLY A 265 -21.49 -30.59 2.03
C GLY A 265 -19.99 -30.32 2.15
N GLU A 266 -19.27 -30.39 1.04
CA GLU A 266 -17.80 -30.22 1.01
C GLU A 266 -17.32 -28.85 1.53
N LYS A 267 -18.21 -27.85 1.51
CA LYS A 267 -17.93 -26.48 1.98
C LYS A 267 -18.46 -26.21 3.39
N GLN A 268 -18.88 -27.24 4.13
CA GLN A 268 -19.42 -27.09 5.47
C GLN A 268 -18.47 -26.27 6.37
N GLY A 269 -19.04 -25.32 7.12
CA GLY A 269 -18.30 -24.43 8.01
C GLY A 269 -17.68 -23.21 7.32
N GLN A 270 -17.74 -23.10 5.99
CA GLN A 270 -17.31 -21.87 5.32
C GLN A 270 -18.23 -20.70 5.67
N PRO A 271 -17.69 -19.52 6.02
CA PRO A 271 -18.51 -18.37 6.36
C PRO A 271 -19.23 -17.80 5.14
N LEU A 272 -20.48 -17.38 5.35
CA LEU A 272 -21.37 -16.77 4.36
C LEU A 272 -21.53 -15.27 4.60
N ASP A 273 -21.76 -14.87 5.86
CA ASP A 273 -21.92 -13.46 6.24
C ASP A 273 -21.53 -13.26 7.71
N TYR A 274 -21.10 -12.04 8.03
CA TYR A 274 -20.87 -11.56 9.39
C TYR A 274 -21.57 -10.23 9.55
N LEU A 275 -22.63 -10.20 10.36
CA LEU A 275 -23.48 -9.04 10.53
C LEU A 275 -23.54 -8.66 12.01
N ALA A 276 -23.02 -7.48 12.33
CA ALA A 276 -23.19 -6.84 13.64
C ALA A 276 -24.24 -5.74 13.54
N LYS A 277 -25.32 -5.85 14.32
CA LYS A 277 -26.34 -4.81 14.44
C LYS A 277 -25.97 -3.87 15.57
N LEU A 278 -25.76 -2.60 15.22
CA LEU A 278 -25.32 -1.57 16.14
C LEU A 278 -26.38 -0.48 16.27
N THR A 279 -26.64 -0.06 17.51
CA THR A 279 -27.26 1.24 17.75
C THR A 279 -26.13 2.25 17.97
N VAL A 280 -25.92 3.15 17.02
CA VAL A 280 -24.82 4.14 16.99
C VAL A 280 -25.34 5.52 17.37
N GLN A 281 -24.58 6.25 18.16
CA GLN A 281 -24.80 7.65 18.47
C GLN A 281 -23.57 8.45 18.02
N ASP A 282 -23.72 9.24 16.94
CA ASP A 282 -22.61 9.91 16.24
C ASP A 282 -21.98 11.05 17.06
N SER A 283 -22.68 11.57 18.08
CA SER A 283 -22.16 12.53 19.06
C SER A 283 -22.98 12.48 20.35
N PRO A 284 -22.52 13.02 21.49
CA PRO A 284 -23.26 12.94 22.76
C PRO A 284 -24.66 13.57 22.73
N THR A 285 -24.95 14.39 21.71
CA THR A 285 -26.25 15.07 21.53
C THR A 285 -27.04 14.56 20.33
N ALA A 286 -26.45 13.69 19.50
CA ALA A 286 -27.12 13.13 18.32
C ALA A 286 -28.17 12.09 18.73
N ALA A 287 -29.23 11.96 17.92
CA ALA A 287 -30.18 10.87 18.06
C ALA A 287 -29.51 9.54 17.67
N PRO A 288 -29.81 8.42 18.36
CA PRO A 288 -29.29 7.11 17.97
C PRO A 288 -29.83 6.67 16.60
N ARG A 289 -29.02 5.91 15.85
CA ARG A 289 -29.38 5.28 14.58
C ARG A 289 -28.95 3.82 14.56
N GLU A 290 -29.73 2.99 13.88
CA GLU A 290 -29.37 1.59 13.64
C GLU A 290 -28.41 1.48 12.46
N VAL A 291 -27.40 0.63 12.59
CA VAL A 291 -26.37 0.40 11.58
C VAL A 291 -26.02 -1.07 11.52
N ASP A 292 -25.98 -1.61 10.31
CA ASP A 292 -25.45 -2.93 10.02
C ASP A 292 -23.96 -2.80 9.71
N LEU A 293 -23.10 -3.29 10.60
CA LEU A 293 -21.65 -3.35 10.39
C LEU A 293 -21.27 -4.70 9.79
N LYS A 294 -20.50 -4.67 8.70
CA LYS A 294 -19.97 -5.86 8.01
C LYS A 294 -18.46 -5.76 7.76
N VAL A 295 -17.81 -6.89 7.44
CA VAL A 295 -16.34 -6.97 7.25
C VAL A 295 -15.79 -5.96 6.22
N ASN A 296 -16.50 -5.76 5.10
CA ASN A 296 -16.10 -4.84 4.03
C ASN A 296 -16.93 -3.55 3.98
N ASP A 297 -17.81 -3.35 4.96
CA ASP A 297 -18.67 -2.17 5.06
C ASP A 297 -18.51 -1.57 6.47
N PRO A 298 -17.41 -0.84 6.72
CA PRO A 298 -17.09 -0.31 8.04
C PRO A 298 -18.03 0.84 8.41
N LEU A 299 -18.29 0.97 9.71
CA LEU A 299 -18.97 2.15 10.24
C LEU A 299 -18.04 3.36 10.15
N ASP A 300 -18.49 4.42 9.48
CA ASP A 300 -17.81 5.72 9.45
C ASP A 300 -18.56 6.72 10.33
N VAL A 301 -17.85 7.33 11.28
CA VAL A 301 -18.31 8.49 12.04
C VAL A 301 -17.25 9.59 11.91
N ASN A 302 -17.54 10.62 11.13
CA ASN A 302 -16.69 11.79 10.91
C ASN A 302 -15.24 11.46 10.49
N GLY A 303 -15.05 10.42 9.66
CA GLY A 303 -13.74 9.95 9.19
C GLY A 303 -13.05 8.99 10.15
N THR A 304 -13.68 8.66 11.29
CA THR A 304 -13.25 7.57 12.17
C THR A 304 -13.98 6.29 11.79
N LEU A 305 -13.20 5.28 11.40
CA LEU A 305 -13.72 4.06 10.81
C LEU A 305 -13.63 2.92 11.80
N THR A 306 -14.72 2.19 11.95
CA THR A 306 -14.82 0.99 12.80
C THR A 306 -14.95 -0.23 11.90
N TYR A 307 -13.92 -1.07 11.91
CA TYR A 307 -13.84 -2.30 11.14
C TYR A 307 -14.13 -3.51 12.01
N LEU A 308 -14.97 -4.42 11.52
CA LEU A 308 -15.13 -5.75 12.09
C LEU A 308 -13.92 -6.60 11.70
N ILE A 309 -13.08 -6.97 12.69
CA ILE A 309 -11.83 -7.71 12.45
C ILE A 309 -11.83 -9.13 13.02
N GLY A 310 -12.83 -9.48 13.82
CA GLY A 310 -12.97 -10.82 14.37
C GLY A 310 -14.25 -10.97 15.16
N HIS A 311 -14.56 -12.21 15.55
CA HIS A 311 -15.69 -12.52 16.40
C HIS A 311 -15.41 -13.81 17.19
N GLY A 312 -16.30 -14.15 18.11
CA GLY A 312 -16.29 -15.42 18.81
C GLY A 312 -17.45 -15.52 19.78
N TYR A 313 -17.37 -16.49 20.68
CA TYR A 313 -18.42 -16.75 21.65
C TYR A 313 -18.02 -16.29 23.06
N ALA A 314 -19.01 -15.77 23.78
CA ALA A 314 -18.96 -15.44 25.19
C ALA A 314 -20.02 -16.26 25.96
N PRO A 315 -19.72 -17.51 26.32
CA PRO A 315 -20.50 -18.30 27.26
C PRO A 315 -20.76 -17.53 28.55
N THR A 316 -21.99 -17.58 29.05
CA THR A 316 -22.38 -16.91 30.29
C THR A 316 -22.34 -17.90 31.45
N PHE A 317 -21.79 -17.46 32.57
CA PHE A 317 -21.62 -18.29 33.75
C PHE A 317 -22.18 -17.61 34.98
N ARG A 318 -22.71 -18.42 35.90
CA ARG A 318 -23.01 -18.01 37.27
C ARG A 318 -22.17 -18.85 38.23
N VAL A 319 -21.34 -18.20 39.03
CA VAL A 319 -20.51 -18.84 40.06
C VAL A 319 -21.06 -18.49 41.42
N THR A 320 -21.44 -19.51 42.18
CA THR A 320 -21.81 -19.39 43.60
C THR A 320 -20.66 -19.94 44.44
N ASP A 321 -20.19 -19.18 45.42
CA ASP A 321 -19.05 -19.54 46.24
C ASP A 321 -19.39 -20.55 47.37
N GLY A 322 -18.38 -20.93 48.16
CA GLY A 322 -18.54 -21.88 49.27
C GLY A 322 -19.39 -21.35 50.44
N LYS A 323 -19.72 -20.04 50.46
CA LYS A 323 -20.67 -19.43 51.41
C LYS A 323 -22.08 -19.33 50.84
N GLY A 324 -22.31 -19.82 49.62
CA GLY A 324 -23.61 -19.77 48.96
C GLY A 324 -23.96 -18.40 48.36
N GLN A 325 -22.99 -17.49 48.22
CA GLN A 325 -23.20 -16.19 47.59
C GLN A 325 -22.80 -16.22 46.12
N VAL A 326 -23.51 -15.46 45.27
CA VAL A 326 -23.12 -15.30 43.87
C VAL A 326 -21.88 -14.41 43.81
N ALA A 327 -20.76 -14.98 43.43
CA ALA A 327 -19.47 -14.30 43.34
C ALA A 327 -19.14 -13.83 41.92
N TYR A 328 -19.82 -14.38 40.90
CA TYR A 328 -19.72 -13.94 39.51
C TYR A 328 -21.00 -14.30 38.74
N ASP A 329 -21.49 -13.40 37.89
CA ASP A 329 -22.60 -13.65 36.96
C ASP A 329 -22.41 -12.80 35.70
N GLY A 330 -22.11 -13.43 34.57
CA GLY A 330 -21.89 -12.70 33.33
C GLY A 330 -21.27 -13.51 32.18
N PRO A 331 -21.17 -12.88 31.00
CA PRO A 331 -20.48 -13.44 29.84
C PRO A 331 -18.96 -13.43 30.01
N VAL A 332 -18.30 -14.48 29.52
CA VAL A 332 -16.83 -14.59 29.48
C VAL A 332 -16.40 -14.77 28.03
N PRO A 333 -15.75 -13.78 27.40
CA PRO A 333 -15.22 -13.93 26.04
C PRO A 333 -14.19 -15.06 25.98
N CYS A 334 -14.42 -16.03 25.09
CA CYS A 334 -13.47 -17.10 24.79
C CYS A 334 -12.77 -16.83 23.47
N LEU A 335 -11.48 -17.14 23.41
CA LEU A 335 -10.68 -17.00 22.19
C LEU A 335 -10.61 -18.35 21.47
N ALA A 336 -10.90 -18.34 20.18
CA ALA A 336 -10.88 -19.56 19.38
C ALA A 336 -9.45 -20.10 19.22
N ASP A 337 -9.22 -21.35 19.64
CA ASP A 337 -7.98 -22.09 19.42
C ASP A 337 -7.99 -22.78 18.05
N ASP A 338 -9.17 -23.22 17.61
CA ASP A 338 -9.45 -23.78 16.28
C ASP A 338 -10.42 -22.89 15.50
N GLN A 339 -9.93 -22.27 14.44
CA GLN A 339 -10.70 -21.38 13.57
C GLN A 339 -11.71 -22.12 12.67
N ALA A 340 -11.56 -23.43 12.47
CA ALA A 340 -12.49 -24.22 11.65
C ALA A 340 -13.77 -24.56 12.42
N THR A 341 -13.64 -24.84 13.72
CA THR A 341 -14.76 -25.31 14.58
C THR A 341 -15.17 -24.31 15.65
N TYR A 342 -14.43 -23.20 15.78
CA TYR A 342 -14.57 -22.20 16.85
C TYR A 342 -14.54 -22.82 18.26
N THR A 343 -13.89 -23.98 18.41
CA THR A 343 -13.44 -24.43 19.72
C THR A 343 -12.63 -23.29 20.33
N SER A 344 -12.96 -22.95 21.58
CA SER A 344 -12.45 -21.74 22.20
C SER A 344 -12.07 -21.99 23.65
N GLU A 345 -11.06 -21.27 24.13
CA GLU A 345 -10.66 -21.31 25.53
C GLU A 345 -10.85 -19.94 26.19
N CYS A 346 -11.26 -19.97 27.46
CA CYS A 346 -11.51 -18.80 28.27
C CYS A 346 -11.11 -19.05 29.73
N VAL A 347 -10.89 -17.95 30.44
CA VAL A 347 -10.52 -17.97 31.85
C VAL A 347 -11.52 -17.17 32.64
N ILE A 348 -12.01 -17.76 33.72
CA ILE A 348 -12.93 -17.10 34.66
C ILE A 348 -12.17 -16.88 35.96
N LYS A 349 -11.89 -15.63 36.29
CA LYS A 349 -11.24 -15.23 37.55
C LYS A 349 -12.31 -14.66 38.47
N VAL A 350 -12.51 -15.31 39.62
CA VAL A 350 -13.54 -14.92 40.60
C VAL A 350 -12.85 -14.53 41.91
N PRO A 351 -12.26 -13.31 41.96
CA PRO A 351 -11.47 -12.87 43.11
C PRO A 351 -12.29 -12.62 44.38
N ASP A 352 -13.60 -12.41 44.22
CA ASP A 352 -14.52 -12.10 45.32
C ASP A 352 -15.13 -13.35 45.96
N ALA A 353 -14.87 -14.55 45.42
CA ALA A 353 -15.35 -15.80 45.99
C ALA A 353 -14.77 -16.06 47.40
N GLN A 354 -15.60 -16.62 48.28
CA GLN A 354 -15.26 -16.92 49.67
C GLN A 354 -15.44 -18.41 50.00
N PRO A 355 -14.63 -18.98 50.93
CA PRO A 355 -13.54 -18.34 51.69
C PRO A 355 -12.24 -18.13 50.89
N THR A 356 -12.13 -18.74 49.71
CA THR A 356 -10.94 -18.69 48.85
C THR A 356 -11.36 -18.27 47.44
N GLN A 357 -10.50 -17.53 46.74
CA GLN A 357 -10.78 -17.14 45.35
C GLN A 357 -10.84 -18.37 44.44
N LEU A 358 -11.63 -18.26 43.37
CA LEU A 358 -11.83 -19.34 42.42
C LEU A 358 -11.32 -18.92 41.03
N GLY A 359 -10.66 -19.84 40.35
CA GLY A 359 -10.23 -19.71 38.97
C GLY A 359 -10.77 -20.87 38.15
N PHE A 360 -11.15 -20.63 36.90
CA PHE A 360 -11.63 -21.67 36.00
C PHE A 360 -10.95 -21.53 34.66
N LEU A 361 -10.41 -22.63 34.13
CA LEU A 361 -10.21 -22.76 32.69
C LEU A 361 -11.49 -23.35 32.10
N ALA A 362 -11.97 -22.76 31.01
CA ALA A 362 -13.14 -23.24 30.31
C ALA A 362 -12.80 -23.46 28.83
N ARG A 363 -13.21 -24.61 28.29
CA ARG A 363 -13.20 -24.89 26.86
C ARG A 363 -14.64 -24.89 26.35
N PHE A 364 -14.94 -23.99 25.44
CA PHE A 364 -16.23 -23.89 24.78
C PHE A 364 -16.23 -24.66 23.46
N LEU A 365 -17.28 -25.43 23.24
CA LEU A 365 -17.51 -26.22 22.05
C LEU A 365 -18.85 -25.76 21.43
N PRO A 366 -18.84 -25.05 20.28
CA PRO A 366 -20.06 -24.51 19.68
C PRO A 366 -21.05 -25.60 19.21
N THR A 367 -20.54 -26.66 18.56
CA THR A 367 -21.36 -27.80 18.11
C THR A 367 -20.73 -29.10 18.57
N THR A 368 -21.02 -29.46 19.81
CA THR A 368 -20.42 -30.62 20.46
C THR A 368 -20.99 -31.93 19.95
N VAL A 369 -20.10 -32.87 19.65
CA VAL A 369 -20.43 -34.29 19.41
C VAL A 369 -19.46 -35.20 20.19
N PRO A 370 -19.91 -36.41 20.60
CA PRO A 370 -19.04 -37.41 21.18
C PRO A 370 -18.09 -37.96 20.10
N ASN A 371 -16.82 -38.16 20.46
CA ASN A 371 -15.79 -38.77 19.63
C ASN A 371 -14.98 -39.78 20.47
N GLY A 372 -15.46 -41.03 20.53
CA GLY A 372 -14.95 -42.02 21.46
C GLY A 372 -15.19 -41.58 22.92
N ASP A 373 -14.13 -41.53 23.72
CA ASP A 373 -14.16 -41.05 25.11
C ASP A 373 -14.00 -39.52 25.24
N ALA A 374 -13.87 -38.80 24.12
CA ALA A 374 -13.67 -37.36 24.08
C ALA A 374 -14.88 -36.62 23.49
N TRP A 375 -14.86 -35.30 23.61
CA TRP A 375 -15.86 -34.40 23.04
C TRP A 375 -15.16 -33.39 22.13
N VAL A 376 -15.72 -33.17 20.94
CA VAL A 376 -15.16 -32.25 19.93
C VAL A 376 -16.24 -31.36 19.35
N SER A 377 -15.86 -30.17 18.92
CA SER A 377 -16.72 -29.35 18.05
C SER A 377 -16.51 -29.79 16.60
N ILE A 378 -17.59 -29.90 15.82
CA ILE A 378 -17.52 -30.25 14.39
C ILE A 378 -17.99 -29.12 13.46
N PHE A 379 -18.47 -28.02 14.02
CA PHE A 379 -19.06 -26.93 13.26
C PHE A 379 -18.88 -25.60 14.00
N PRO A 380 -18.55 -24.50 13.31
CA PRO A 380 -18.26 -23.21 13.94
C PRO A 380 -19.50 -22.52 14.51
N GLY A 381 -20.69 -22.78 13.97
CA GLY A 381 -21.95 -22.27 14.54
C GLY A 381 -22.29 -22.93 15.89
N ALA A 382 -22.96 -22.22 16.78
CA ALA A 382 -23.36 -22.73 18.10
C ALA A 382 -24.64 -23.60 18.07
N ALA A 383 -24.62 -24.72 17.34
CA ALA A 383 -25.80 -25.58 17.18
C ALA A 383 -26.07 -26.51 18.38
N ASN A 384 -25.02 -26.89 19.11
CA ASN A 384 -25.12 -27.68 20.35
C ASN A 384 -24.04 -27.23 21.33
N PRO A 385 -24.19 -26.02 21.92
CA PRO A 385 -23.13 -25.38 22.67
C PRO A 385 -22.94 -26.02 24.05
N THR A 386 -21.69 -26.34 24.37
CA THR A 386 -21.34 -26.87 25.70
C THR A 386 -20.03 -26.30 26.21
N VAL A 387 -19.81 -26.40 27.53
CA VAL A 387 -18.56 -25.97 28.18
C VAL A 387 -17.92 -27.06 29.02
N GLN A 388 -16.63 -27.28 28.84
CA GLN A 388 -15.79 -28.09 29.69
C GLN A 388 -15.09 -27.18 30.70
N VAL A 389 -15.21 -27.46 32.00
CA VAL A 389 -14.69 -26.57 33.06
C VAL A 389 -13.68 -27.29 33.96
N PHE A 390 -12.53 -26.65 34.16
CA PHE A 390 -11.43 -27.06 35.02
C PHE A 390 -11.29 -26.06 36.19
N PRO A 391 -11.81 -26.39 37.38
CA PRO A 391 -11.88 -25.47 38.50
C PRO A 391 -10.64 -25.52 39.41
N PHE A 392 -10.25 -24.37 39.92
CA PHE A 392 -9.11 -24.16 40.82
C PHE A 392 -9.49 -23.23 41.98
N ALA A 393 -8.82 -23.38 43.12
CA ALA A 393 -8.92 -22.47 44.26
C ALA A 393 -7.53 -22.01 44.71
N GLY A 394 -7.37 -20.72 45.01
CA GLY A 394 -6.10 -20.15 45.47
C GLY A 394 -6.02 -18.64 45.26
N ASP A 395 -4.83 -18.07 45.39
CA ASP A 395 -4.60 -16.66 45.07
C ASP A 395 -4.42 -16.50 43.55
N LEU A 396 -5.27 -15.68 42.92
CA LEU A 396 -5.25 -15.41 41.49
C LEU A 396 -4.15 -14.41 41.08
N GLY A 397 -3.36 -13.90 42.03
CA GLY A 397 -2.25 -12.99 41.79
C GLY A 397 -2.68 -11.58 41.33
N LEU A 398 -3.98 -11.27 41.38
CA LEU A 398 -4.55 -9.99 40.91
C LEU A 398 -4.10 -8.79 41.78
N LYS A 399 -3.60 -9.04 42.99
CA LYS A 399 -3.17 -7.99 43.95
C LYS A 399 -1.70 -7.58 43.80
N SER A 400 -0.94 -8.23 42.92
CA SER A 400 0.50 -8.01 42.76
C SER A 400 0.88 -6.69 42.07
N GLY A 401 -0.08 -6.05 41.38
CA GLY A 401 0.16 -4.87 40.55
C GLY A 401 0.88 -5.18 39.23
N GLN A 402 1.21 -6.45 38.93
CA GLN A 402 1.72 -6.83 37.63
C GLN A 402 0.58 -7.03 36.63
N PRO A 403 0.66 -6.45 35.42
CA PRO A 403 -0.26 -6.76 34.35
C PRO A 403 -0.23 -8.26 34.05
N GLN A 404 -1.41 -8.86 33.92
CA GLN A 404 -1.58 -10.26 33.56
C GLN A 404 -2.69 -10.40 32.52
N SER A 405 -2.60 -11.45 31.70
CA SER A 405 -3.62 -11.71 30.69
C SER A 405 -4.95 -12.08 31.35
N VAL A 406 -6.05 -11.55 30.82
CA VAL A 406 -7.40 -11.97 31.20
C VAL A 406 -7.75 -13.35 30.63
N TYR A 407 -7.05 -13.79 29.57
CA TYR A 407 -7.25 -15.06 28.88
C TYR A 407 -6.30 -16.18 29.34
N GLN A 408 -5.48 -15.94 30.38
CA GLN A 408 -4.60 -16.95 30.96
C GLN A 408 -4.79 -17.03 32.46
N LEU A 409 -4.71 -18.25 32.99
CA LEU A 409 -4.70 -18.54 34.41
C LEU A 409 -3.33 -19.10 34.77
N ASP A 410 -2.60 -18.40 35.65
CA ASP A 410 -1.42 -18.98 36.27
C ASP A 410 -1.89 -19.99 37.33
N THR A 411 -1.60 -21.26 37.10
CA THR A 411 -2.02 -22.36 37.98
C THR A 411 -0.93 -22.81 38.94
N SER A 412 0.28 -22.21 38.93
CA SER A 412 1.42 -22.69 39.72
C SER A 412 1.16 -22.72 41.22
N ASP A 413 0.43 -21.73 41.74
CA ASP A 413 0.07 -21.61 43.16
C ASP A 413 -1.41 -21.93 43.44
N LEU A 414 -2.12 -22.50 42.46
CA LEU A 414 -3.54 -22.84 42.58
C LEU A 414 -3.75 -24.33 42.88
N LYS A 415 -4.70 -24.63 43.76
CA LYS A 415 -5.13 -26.00 44.06
C LYS A 415 -6.25 -26.44 43.09
N PRO A 416 -6.07 -27.53 42.33
CA PRO A 416 -7.14 -28.17 41.57
C PRO A 416 -8.33 -28.57 42.45
N LEU A 417 -9.56 -28.27 42.02
CA LEU A 417 -10.78 -28.68 42.69
C LEU A 417 -11.38 -29.95 42.05
N GLY A 418 -10.93 -31.11 42.54
CA GLY A 418 -11.33 -32.43 42.04
C GLY A 418 -10.29 -33.06 41.11
N LYS A 419 -10.63 -34.20 40.50
CA LYS A 419 -9.74 -34.89 39.55
C LYS A 419 -9.73 -34.13 38.23
N MET A 420 -8.54 -33.67 37.82
CA MET A 420 -8.34 -33.03 36.52
C MET A 420 -8.32 -34.10 35.42
N SER A 421 -9.49 -34.37 34.82
CA SER A 421 -9.58 -35.13 33.57
C SER A 421 -9.20 -34.22 32.41
N ALA A 422 -8.39 -34.71 31.47
CA ALA A 422 -8.11 -33.99 30.22
C ALA A 422 -9.36 -33.77 29.36
N GLN A 423 -10.40 -34.59 29.58
CA GLN A 423 -11.69 -34.55 28.88
C GLN A 423 -12.81 -34.60 29.94
N PRO A 424 -13.10 -33.50 30.65
CA PRO A 424 -14.22 -33.48 31.57
C PRO A 424 -15.54 -33.56 30.79
N THR A 425 -16.58 -34.13 31.41
CA THR A 425 -17.91 -34.13 30.82
C THR A 425 -18.35 -32.68 30.57
N PRO A 426 -18.78 -32.35 29.34
CA PRO A 426 -19.25 -31.01 29.02
C PRO A 426 -20.56 -30.70 29.76
N LEU A 427 -20.73 -29.44 30.16
CA LEU A 427 -21.97 -28.90 30.70
C LEU A 427 -22.79 -28.34 29.54
N ASN A 428 -24.07 -28.72 29.47
CA ASN A 428 -25.03 -28.10 28.57
C ASN A 428 -25.52 -26.77 29.15
N VAL A 429 -26.13 -25.94 28.31
CA VAL A 429 -26.79 -24.71 28.78
C VAL A 429 -27.85 -25.07 29.83
N GLY A 430 -27.75 -24.44 31.01
CA GLY A 430 -28.57 -24.68 32.18
C GLY A 430 -27.92 -25.58 33.23
N ASP A 431 -26.95 -26.42 32.84
CA ASP A 431 -26.31 -27.39 33.74
C ASP A 431 -25.46 -26.70 34.81
N THR A 432 -25.43 -27.32 35.99
CA THR A 432 -24.67 -26.86 37.15
C THR A 432 -23.69 -27.94 37.60
N LYS A 433 -22.46 -27.54 37.89
CA LYS A 433 -21.40 -28.39 38.44
C LYS A 433 -21.04 -27.95 39.85
N GLU A 434 -21.26 -28.83 40.81
CA GLU A 434 -20.78 -28.68 42.18
C GLU A 434 -19.25 -28.81 42.22
N LEU A 435 -18.59 -27.94 42.98
CA LEU A 435 -17.15 -27.93 43.14
C LEU A 435 -16.72 -28.80 44.33
N ALA A 436 -15.55 -29.41 44.22
CA ALA A 436 -14.97 -30.19 45.30
C ALA A 436 -14.69 -29.34 46.55
N ASP A 437 -14.48 -30.01 47.68
CA ASP A 437 -14.10 -29.38 48.96
C ASP A 437 -15.07 -28.30 49.47
N GLY A 438 -16.33 -28.34 49.02
CA GLY A 438 -17.34 -27.34 49.40
C GLY A 438 -17.04 -25.94 48.85
N ALA A 439 -16.25 -25.84 47.78
CA ALA A 439 -15.84 -24.55 47.19
C ALA A 439 -16.97 -23.79 46.48
N GLY A 440 -18.16 -24.37 46.35
CA GLY A 440 -19.33 -23.76 45.72
C GLY A 440 -19.76 -24.51 44.46
N LYS A 441 -20.31 -23.80 43.48
CA LYS A 441 -20.81 -24.36 42.20
C LYS A 441 -20.69 -23.37 41.05
N ILE A 442 -20.55 -23.89 39.84
CA ILE A 442 -20.58 -23.13 38.59
C ILE A 442 -21.72 -23.61 37.70
N GLN A 443 -22.49 -22.68 37.15
CA GLN A 443 -23.56 -22.94 36.21
C GLN A 443 -23.23 -22.31 34.86
N PHE A 444 -23.46 -23.05 33.77
CA PHE A 444 -23.42 -22.53 32.41
C PHE A 444 -24.83 -22.03 32.05
N THR A 445 -25.03 -20.72 31.90
CA THR A 445 -26.38 -20.13 31.84
C THR A 445 -26.85 -19.80 30.43
N GLY A 446 -25.97 -19.76 29.44
CA GLY A 446 -26.29 -19.34 28.09
C GLY A 446 -25.06 -18.98 27.27
N VAL A 447 -25.27 -18.53 26.03
CA VAL A 447 -24.19 -18.11 25.13
C VAL A 447 -24.57 -16.76 24.56
N LYS A 448 -23.60 -15.84 24.55
CA LYS A 448 -23.61 -14.63 23.74
C LYS A 448 -22.49 -14.72 22.71
N GLU A 449 -22.53 -13.87 21.71
CA GLU A 449 -21.41 -13.63 20.82
C GLU A 449 -20.65 -12.35 21.21
N TRP A 450 -19.41 -12.26 20.75
CA TRP A 450 -18.61 -11.04 20.83
C TRP A 450 -17.99 -10.74 19.47
N ILE A 451 -17.73 -9.46 19.23
CA ILE A 451 -16.98 -8.99 18.06
C ILE A 451 -15.73 -8.25 18.49
N SER A 452 -14.67 -8.38 17.70
CA SER A 452 -13.48 -7.54 17.81
C SER A 452 -13.51 -6.47 16.73
N LEU A 453 -13.31 -5.24 17.17
CA LEU A 453 -13.38 -4.06 16.34
C LEU A 453 -12.04 -3.34 16.33
N GLN A 454 -11.63 -2.89 15.15
CA GLN A 454 -10.55 -1.92 15.00
C GLN A 454 -11.15 -0.56 14.64
N ILE A 455 -10.96 0.42 15.52
CA ILE A 455 -11.36 1.80 15.29
C ILE A 455 -10.12 2.60 14.86
N THR A 456 -10.19 3.26 13.71
CA THR A 456 -9.05 3.98 13.12
C THR A 456 -9.49 5.35 12.64
N TYR A 457 -8.76 6.39 13.05
CA TYR A 457 -8.79 7.70 12.41
C TYR A 457 -7.44 7.93 11.74
N ASP A 458 -7.42 8.14 10.43
CA ASP A 458 -6.18 8.38 9.67
C ASP A 458 -6.37 9.53 8.67
N PRO A 459 -5.93 10.76 8.99
CA PRO A 459 -6.02 11.90 8.09
C PRO A 459 -5.09 11.76 6.87
N GLY A 460 -4.12 10.85 6.92
CA GLY A 460 -3.21 10.53 5.83
C GLY A 460 -3.80 9.57 4.79
N ARG A 461 -4.90 8.90 5.09
CA ARG A 461 -5.46 7.83 4.23
C ARG A 461 -5.81 8.30 2.82
N GLU A 462 -6.67 9.31 2.70
CA GLU A 462 -7.11 9.81 1.38
C GLU A 462 -5.96 10.44 0.58
N PRO A 463 -5.10 11.32 1.17
CA PRO A 463 -3.92 11.82 0.46
C PRO A 463 -2.97 10.71 0.02
N ALA A 464 -2.78 9.67 0.83
CA ALA A 464 -1.93 8.52 0.49
C ALA A 464 -2.51 7.73 -0.69
N LEU A 465 -3.82 7.50 -0.73
CA LEU A 465 -4.49 6.82 -1.85
C LEU A 465 -4.32 7.61 -3.16
N LEU A 466 -4.59 8.91 -3.13
CA LEU A 466 -4.42 9.80 -4.29
C LEU A 466 -2.97 9.83 -4.76
N ALA A 467 -2.02 9.89 -3.81
CA ALA A 467 -0.59 9.84 -4.12
C ALA A 467 -0.18 8.50 -4.73
N ALA A 468 -0.65 7.37 -4.20
CA ALA A 468 -0.36 6.05 -4.77
C ALA A 468 -0.89 5.92 -6.21
N ALA A 469 -2.13 6.36 -6.46
CA ALA A 469 -2.71 6.39 -7.81
C ALA A 469 -1.90 7.28 -8.76
N ALA A 470 -1.53 8.48 -8.32
CA ALA A 470 -0.69 9.40 -9.09
C ALA A 470 0.70 8.82 -9.38
N ALA A 471 1.29 8.06 -8.45
CA ALA A 471 2.56 7.38 -8.64
C ALA A 471 2.45 6.32 -9.75
N VAL A 472 1.40 5.48 -9.72
CA VAL A 472 1.14 4.48 -10.76
C VAL A 472 0.97 5.15 -12.12
N ILE A 473 0.16 6.21 -12.22
CA ILE A 473 -0.04 6.98 -13.46
C ILE A 473 1.29 7.56 -13.94
N GLY A 474 2.08 8.18 -13.04
CA GLY A 474 3.39 8.74 -13.35
C GLY A 474 4.36 7.69 -13.90
N LEU A 475 4.38 6.50 -13.30
CA LEU A 475 5.20 5.37 -13.74
C LEU A 475 4.77 4.90 -15.13
N VAL A 476 3.47 4.67 -15.36
CA VAL A 476 2.93 4.27 -16.67
C VAL A 476 3.30 5.29 -17.74
N LEU A 477 3.10 6.59 -17.48
CA LEU A 477 3.47 7.66 -18.42
C LEU A 477 4.98 7.68 -18.71
N SER A 478 5.82 7.49 -17.68
CA SER A 478 7.28 7.49 -17.81
C SER A 478 7.79 6.32 -18.66
N LEU A 479 7.21 5.13 -18.48
CA LEU A 479 7.66 3.92 -19.17
C LEU A 479 7.09 3.80 -20.59
N THR A 480 5.81 4.15 -20.79
CA THR A 480 5.14 3.97 -22.09
C THR A 480 5.42 5.10 -23.07
N ILE A 481 5.61 6.34 -22.59
CA ILE A 481 5.83 7.49 -23.46
C ILE A 481 7.32 7.64 -23.75
N ARG A 482 7.64 7.76 -25.04
CA ARG A 482 9.00 7.94 -25.55
C ARG A 482 9.17 9.35 -26.09
N ARG A 483 10.21 10.05 -25.62
CA ARG A 483 10.61 11.35 -26.13
C ARG A 483 11.44 11.14 -27.41
N ARG A 484 10.97 11.74 -28.50
CA ARG A 484 11.57 11.60 -29.83
C ARG A 484 11.62 12.94 -30.55
N ARG A 485 12.69 13.15 -31.30
CA ARG A 485 12.94 14.34 -32.10
C ARG A 485 13.19 13.94 -33.54
N VAL A 486 12.64 14.72 -34.45
CA VAL A 486 12.86 14.62 -35.89
C VAL A 486 13.26 15.98 -36.40
N TRP A 487 14.25 16.00 -37.29
CA TRP A 487 14.69 17.20 -37.97
C TRP A 487 14.66 16.97 -39.47
N VAL A 488 14.32 18.00 -40.22
CA VAL A 488 14.39 18.03 -41.68
C VAL A 488 15.24 19.22 -42.07
N ARG A 489 16.18 19.05 -42.99
CA ARG A 489 16.93 20.13 -43.63
C ARG A 489 16.69 20.06 -45.12
N VAL A 490 16.36 21.19 -45.74
CA VAL A 490 16.17 21.27 -47.19
C VAL A 490 17.26 22.18 -47.74
N LYS A 491 18.02 21.68 -48.70
CA LYS A 491 19.06 22.43 -49.40
C LYS A 491 19.14 21.96 -50.85
N ASP A 492 19.11 22.90 -51.80
CA ASP A 492 19.31 22.64 -53.23
C ASP A 492 18.39 21.53 -53.79
N GLY A 493 17.11 21.52 -53.39
CA GLY A 493 16.12 20.53 -53.84
C GLY A 493 16.16 19.17 -53.14
N THR A 494 17.15 18.96 -52.26
CA THR A 494 17.36 17.73 -51.49
C THR A 494 16.99 17.94 -50.02
N ALA A 495 16.22 17.01 -49.45
CA ALA A 495 15.84 17.04 -48.04
C ALA A 495 16.55 15.95 -47.24
N THR A 496 17.31 16.31 -46.22
CA THR A 496 17.87 15.35 -45.25
C THR A 496 16.98 15.28 -44.02
N VAL A 497 16.59 14.08 -43.62
CA VAL A 497 15.80 13.81 -42.41
C VAL A 497 16.69 13.12 -41.39
N GLY A 498 16.58 13.52 -40.12
CA GLY A 498 17.29 12.91 -39.01
C GLY A 498 16.38 12.68 -37.82
N GLY A 499 16.54 11.55 -37.14
CA GLY A 499 15.72 11.13 -36.01
C GLY A 499 16.56 10.74 -34.80
N LEU A 500 16.09 11.11 -33.60
CA LEU A 500 16.71 10.71 -32.35
C LEU A 500 15.64 10.36 -31.31
N THR A 501 15.80 9.22 -30.66
CA THR A 501 15.05 8.83 -29.45
C THR A 501 15.98 8.77 -28.25
N ARG A 502 15.49 9.16 -27.06
CA ARG A 502 16.29 9.20 -25.82
C ARG A 502 16.02 8.01 -24.88
N SER A 503 15.62 6.86 -25.41
CA SER A 503 15.29 5.67 -24.62
C SER A 503 16.24 4.52 -24.91
N GLU A 504 16.94 4.03 -23.89
CA GLU A 504 17.54 2.68 -23.91
C GLU A 504 16.43 1.65 -24.19
N GLY A 505 16.67 0.73 -25.13
CA GLY A 505 15.73 -0.33 -25.52
C GLY A 505 14.62 0.07 -26.51
N GLY A 506 14.41 1.35 -26.82
CA GLY A 506 13.33 1.82 -27.70
C GLY A 506 13.71 2.07 -29.17
N GLY A 507 14.95 1.72 -29.57
CA GLY A 507 15.50 2.02 -30.89
C GLY A 507 14.76 1.33 -32.04
N ALA A 508 14.45 0.03 -31.90
CA ALA A 508 13.76 -0.75 -32.94
C ALA A 508 12.36 -0.20 -33.25
N ALA A 509 11.55 0.05 -32.22
CA ALA A 509 10.21 0.59 -32.41
C ALA A 509 10.20 2.08 -32.82
N PHE A 510 11.28 2.83 -32.60
CA PHE A 510 11.43 4.18 -33.19
C PHE A 510 11.89 4.11 -34.65
N ALA A 511 12.70 3.12 -35.03
CA ALA A 511 13.11 2.93 -36.42
C ALA A 511 11.91 2.73 -37.35
N GLU A 512 10.92 1.93 -36.92
CA GLU A 512 9.67 1.75 -37.68
C GLU A 512 8.86 3.05 -37.77
N GLU A 513 8.66 3.76 -36.65
CA GLU A 513 7.98 5.06 -36.66
C GLU A 513 8.73 6.08 -37.54
N PHE A 514 10.07 6.06 -37.52
CA PHE A 514 10.91 6.92 -38.34
C PHE A 514 10.75 6.60 -39.83
N ALA A 515 10.78 5.32 -40.22
CA ALA A 515 10.53 4.89 -41.60
C ALA A 515 9.14 5.34 -42.09
N GLN A 516 8.11 5.25 -41.24
CA GLN A 516 6.78 5.77 -41.56
C GLN A 516 6.77 7.31 -41.72
N ILE A 517 7.55 8.03 -40.90
CA ILE A 517 7.69 9.50 -41.01
C ILE A 517 8.37 9.85 -42.32
N VAL A 518 9.48 9.19 -42.67
CA VAL A 518 10.18 9.38 -43.96
C VAL A 518 9.23 9.08 -45.12
N THR A 519 8.51 7.96 -45.09
CA THR A 519 7.56 7.59 -46.15
C THR A 519 6.49 8.66 -46.33
N ALA A 520 5.94 9.20 -45.24
CA ALA A 520 4.97 10.29 -45.30
C ALA A 520 5.59 11.60 -45.82
N LEU A 521 6.85 11.89 -45.52
CA LEU A 521 7.56 13.04 -46.07
C LEU A 521 7.79 12.88 -47.58
N ARG A 522 8.21 11.69 -48.03
CA ARG A 522 8.39 11.36 -49.46
C ARG A 522 7.09 11.50 -50.25
N GLY A 523 5.98 10.98 -49.71
CA GLY A 523 4.67 11.10 -50.36
C GLY A 523 4.17 12.55 -50.54
N ASN A 524 4.56 13.47 -49.66
CA ASN A 524 4.24 14.90 -49.82
C ASN A 524 5.21 15.63 -50.77
N ALA A 525 6.39 15.07 -51.04
CA ALA A 525 7.33 15.60 -52.03
C ALA A 525 6.82 15.34 -53.46
N SER A 526 6.20 14.18 -53.69
CA SER A 526 5.68 13.76 -55.00
C SER A 526 4.30 14.33 -55.36
N ALA A 527 3.61 15.00 -54.43
CA ALA A 527 2.25 15.50 -54.64
C ALA A 527 2.17 16.77 -55.52
N ASP A 528 3.32 17.41 -55.82
CA ASP A 528 3.42 18.64 -56.63
C ASP A 528 4.26 18.48 -57.90
N THR A 529 4.65 17.25 -58.30
CA THR A 529 5.25 17.08 -59.63
C THR A 529 4.13 17.16 -60.68
N PRO A 530 4.11 18.16 -61.59
CA PRO A 530 3.14 18.15 -62.67
C PRO A 530 3.44 16.93 -63.54
N SER A 531 2.46 16.04 -63.74
CA SER A 531 2.54 15.01 -64.77
C SER A 531 2.58 15.72 -66.13
N ALA A 532 3.79 15.98 -66.62
CA ALA A 532 4.02 16.38 -68.00
C ALA A 532 3.90 15.13 -68.88
N ASP A 533 2.68 14.79 -69.28
CA ASP A 533 2.40 13.98 -70.48
C ASP A 533 0.92 14.11 -70.85
N THR A 534 0.57 15.22 -71.51
CA THR A 534 -0.58 15.30 -72.42
C THR A 534 -0.26 16.37 -73.48
N PRO A 535 -0.16 16.02 -74.78
CA PRO A 535 0.05 17.00 -75.83
C PRO A 535 -1.24 17.78 -76.15
N PRO A 536 -1.16 19.06 -76.56
CA PRO A 536 -2.33 19.89 -76.86
C PRO A 536 -2.72 19.89 -78.36
N GLY A 537 -4.00 20.09 -78.64
CA GLY A 537 -4.59 20.36 -79.96
C GLY A 537 -5.70 19.36 -80.31
N ASP A 538 -6.91 19.71 -80.74
CA ASP A 538 -7.37 20.92 -81.41
C ASP A 538 -8.85 21.19 -81.10
N ASP A 539 -9.19 22.47 -81.08
CA ASP A 539 -10.55 23.01 -81.06
C ASP A 539 -10.81 23.65 -82.44
N PRO A 540 -11.98 23.42 -83.07
CA PRO A 540 -12.54 24.44 -83.95
C PRO A 540 -13.94 24.86 -83.51
N SER A 541 -14.09 26.18 -83.43
CA SER A 541 -15.30 26.97 -83.15
C SER A 541 -16.35 26.91 -84.30
N PRO A 542 -17.38 27.79 -84.31
CA PRO A 542 -18.70 27.63 -83.69
C PRO A 542 -19.84 27.65 -84.74
N ASP A 543 -21.07 27.22 -84.41
CA ASP A 543 -22.32 27.84 -84.90
C ASP A 543 -23.59 27.20 -84.27
N GLU A 544 -24.39 28.09 -83.66
CA GLU A 544 -25.83 28.15 -83.34
C GLU A 544 -26.67 27.08 -82.56
N PRO A 545 -27.75 27.51 -81.85
CA PRO A 545 -28.44 26.80 -80.75
C PRO A 545 -29.95 26.51 -81.10
N PRO A 546 -30.90 26.35 -80.14
CA PRO A 546 -30.95 25.54 -78.90
C PRO A 546 -32.19 24.59 -78.89
N ALA A 547 -32.34 23.75 -77.85
CA ALA A 547 -33.67 23.36 -77.34
C ALA A 547 -33.64 22.97 -75.86
N ASP A 548 -34.56 23.59 -75.11
CA ASP A 548 -34.98 23.36 -73.73
C ASP A 548 -35.38 21.90 -73.43
N ASP A 549 -35.21 21.42 -72.19
CA ASP A 549 -36.36 21.21 -71.28
C ASP A 549 -35.96 20.96 -69.81
N ARG A 550 -36.95 21.19 -68.94
CA ARG A 550 -36.99 21.51 -67.52
C ARG A 550 -36.68 20.36 -66.54
N SER A 551 -35.96 20.69 -65.46
CA SER A 551 -36.40 20.79 -64.03
C SER A 551 -37.18 19.63 -63.33
N PRO A 552 -37.33 19.64 -61.98
CA PRO A 552 -36.82 18.57 -61.10
C PRO A 552 -37.91 17.96 -60.18
N GLY A 553 -37.55 17.06 -59.25
CA GLY A 553 -38.43 16.75 -58.11
C GLY A 553 -37.98 15.60 -57.20
N ASP A 554 -37.71 15.93 -55.94
CA ASP A 554 -37.94 15.03 -54.78
C ASP A 554 -39.46 14.84 -54.59
N PRO A 555 -39.92 13.74 -53.94
CA PRO A 555 -40.38 13.85 -52.54
C PRO A 555 -40.20 12.55 -51.67
N PRO A 556 -40.61 12.57 -50.37
CA PRO A 556 -40.09 11.69 -49.31
C PRO A 556 -41.08 10.64 -48.72
N ALA A 557 -40.54 9.81 -47.81
CA ALA A 557 -41.13 9.13 -46.63
C ALA A 557 -42.34 8.17 -46.76
N GLY A 558 -42.28 7.05 -46.02
CA GLY A 558 -43.48 6.28 -45.62
C GLY A 558 -43.24 4.80 -45.27
N ASP A 559 -43.62 4.42 -44.04
CA ASP A 559 -43.58 3.10 -43.39
C ASP A 559 -44.30 1.95 -44.15
N GLN A 560 -43.88 0.70 -43.90
CA GLN A 560 -44.78 -0.34 -43.34
C GLN A 560 -44.10 -1.69 -43.03
N ASP A 561 -44.70 -2.34 -42.03
CA ASP A 561 -44.52 -3.64 -41.38
C ASP A 561 -44.26 -4.87 -42.25
N GLY A 562 -43.71 -5.92 -41.62
CA GLY A 562 -43.77 -7.29 -42.17
C GLY A 562 -42.94 -8.36 -41.45
N ASP A 563 -43.44 -8.83 -40.31
CA ASP A 563 -43.41 -10.22 -39.80
C ASP A 563 -42.60 -11.31 -40.56
N ARG A 564 -41.74 -12.05 -39.83
CA ARG A 564 -41.74 -13.53 -39.74
C ARG A 564 -40.57 -14.06 -38.92
N GLY A 565 -40.89 -14.95 -37.97
CA GLY A 565 -39.93 -15.71 -37.17
C GLY A 565 -39.28 -16.89 -37.91
N GLY A 566 -38.39 -17.58 -37.19
CA GLY A 566 -37.86 -18.88 -37.56
C GLY A 566 -36.39 -19.07 -37.19
N GLU A 567 -36.14 -19.61 -36.00
CA GLU A 567 -35.00 -20.50 -35.71
C GLU A 567 -34.97 -21.68 -36.74
N PRO A 568 -33.81 -22.29 -37.06
CA PRO A 568 -33.21 -23.25 -36.13
C PRO A 568 -31.66 -23.41 -36.14
N ASP A 569 -31.21 -23.99 -35.01
CA ASP A 569 -30.17 -24.98 -34.72
C ASP A 569 -28.69 -24.91 -35.20
N GLU A 570 -27.85 -25.06 -34.15
CA GLU A 570 -26.66 -25.91 -33.97
C GLU A 570 -25.59 -26.07 -35.07
N SER A 571 -24.36 -25.67 -34.73
CA SER A 571 -23.26 -26.57 -34.33
C SER A 571 -21.88 -25.97 -34.65
N GLY A 572 -20.87 -26.22 -33.78
CA GLY A 572 -19.45 -26.14 -34.19
C GLY A 572 -18.48 -25.40 -33.26
N ILE A 573 -18.17 -26.01 -32.11
CA ILE A 573 -16.83 -26.24 -31.53
C ILE A 573 -15.67 -25.35 -32.02
N THR A 574 -15.03 -24.61 -31.11
CA THR A 574 -13.57 -24.71 -30.83
C THR A 574 -13.24 -24.13 -29.46
N GLY A 575 -12.53 -24.93 -28.63
CA GLY A 575 -12.06 -24.53 -27.31
C GLY A 575 -10.74 -23.78 -27.33
N HIS A 576 -10.48 -23.04 -26.24
CA HIS A 576 -9.12 -22.77 -25.80
C HIS A 576 -9.04 -22.62 -24.27
N VAL A 577 -7.98 -23.24 -23.78
CA VAL A 577 -7.54 -23.49 -22.41
C VAL A 577 -7.19 -22.19 -21.68
N ALA A 578 -7.55 -22.09 -20.39
CA ALA A 578 -7.06 -21.06 -19.46
C ALA A 578 -6.15 -21.72 -18.40
N PRO A 579 -5.04 -21.07 -17.98
CA PRO A 579 -3.99 -21.72 -17.19
C PRO A 579 -4.18 -21.62 -15.67
N ASP A 580 -3.57 -22.60 -15.01
CA ASP A 580 -3.48 -22.88 -13.58
C ASP A 580 -2.91 -21.74 -12.72
N ALA A 581 -3.44 -21.65 -11.49
CA ALA A 581 -2.88 -20.87 -10.39
C ALA A 581 -1.96 -21.75 -9.52
N PRO A 582 -0.81 -21.25 -9.03
CA PRO A 582 0.13 -22.07 -8.26
C PRO A 582 -0.24 -22.10 -6.77
N THR A 583 -0.42 -23.32 -6.25
CA THR A 583 -0.37 -23.67 -4.82
C THR A 583 1.07 -23.96 -4.40
N GLY A 584 1.52 -23.45 -3.25
CA GLY A 584 2.73 -23.97 -2.60
C GLY A 584 3.29 -23.09 -1.48
N ASN A 585 3.09 -23.48 -0.22
CA ASN A 585 4.20 -23.96 0.63
C ASN A 585 3.67 -24.41 2.00
N ALA A 586 3.69 -25.74 2.19
CA ALA A 586 3.56 -26.40 3.48
C ALA A 586 4.94 -26.53 4.14
N ALA A 587 4.97 -26.39 5.47
CA ALA A 587 6.13 -26.64 6.31
C ALA A 587 6.47 -28.15 6.41
N PRO A 588 7.74 -28.53 6.61
CA PRO A 588 8.14 -29.93 6.69
C PRO A 588 7.89 -30.52 8.09
N GLY A 589 7.14 -31.62 8.13
CA GLY A 589 7.00 -32.48 9.31
C GLY A 589 8.17 -33.46 9.44
N THR A 590 8.72 -33.53 10.65
CA THR A 590 9.67 -34.55 11.11
C THR A 590 8.94 -35.84 11.45
N ARG A 591 9.44 -36.98 10.97
CA ARG A 591 9.02 -38.33 11.40
C ARG A 591 9.96 -38.89 12.50
N PRO A 592 9.50 -39.88 13.28
CA PRO A 592 10.14 -40.33 14.51
C PRO A 592 10.99 -41.61 14.35
N ASP A 593 11.81 -41.82 15.40
CA ASP A 593 12.40 -43.06 15.97
C ASP A 593 13.43 -43.89 15.20
N GLU A 594 14.66 -44.01 15.76
CA GLU A 594 15.23 -45.25 16.37
C GLU A 594 16.75 -45.05 16.69
N GLU A 595 17.15 -45.56 17.86
CA GLU A 595 18.46 -45.54 18.57
C GLU A 595 18.89 -44.31 19.39
#